data_AF-A0A2I0SZG7-F1
#
_entry.id   AF-A0A2I0SZG7-F1
#
_cell.length_a   1.000
_cell.length_b   1.000
_cell.length_c   1.000
_cell.angle_alpha   90.00
_cell.angle_beta   90.00
_cell.angle_gamma   90.00
#
_symmetry.space_group_name_H-M   'P 1'
#
loop_
_entity.id
_entity.type
_entity.pdbx_description
1 polymer ?
#
loop_
_entity_poly.entity_id
_entity_poly.type
_entity_poly.pdbx_seq_one_letter_code
_entity_poly.pdbx_strand_id
1 'polypeptide(L)'
;MKRGHELEPEARMEHEIQTGLIIQRAGFVTTDDGCFGASADGLIGEDGGSEYKCFLAPEKLRAFHIDNDASGIMDQVQGCMWITGRKFWHVGMYCPALEPVGRQLWWREFKRDDDYIEELESDLWSFKLLITHFVAEDKYVIAYYPDGVLVLNETLKALETEFADEFIRAHRKALVRRSLISMFKTRPDDSQAGEVLLLGTENWIPVSRSHSAQIKSAMGA
;
A
#
# COMPACT_ATOMS: atom_id res chain seq x y z
N MET A 1 3.86 -7.08 14.82
CA MET A 1 3.82 -8.05 13.71
C MET A 1 3.72 -9.50 14.21
N LYS A 2 4.72 -10.05 14.92
CA LYS A 2 4.71 -11.47 15.36
C LYS A 2 3.44 -11.91 16.11
N ARG A 3 3.03 -11.17 17.14
CA ARG A 3 1.81 -11.46 17.93
C ARG A 3 0.54 -11.56 17.08
N GLY A 4 0.38 -10.65 16.11
CA GLY A 4 -0.79 -10.65 15.23
C GLY A 4 -0.89 -11.96 14.46
N HIS A 5 0.21 -12.35 13.82
CA HIS A 5 0.27 -13.57 13.03
C HIS A 5 0.04 -14.86 13.86
N GLU A 6 0.55 -14.90 15.10
CA GLU A 6 0.38 -16.06 15.98
C GLU A 6 -1.06 -16.21 16.49
N LEU A 7 -1.75 -15.08 16.75
CA LEU A 7 -3.08 -15.08 17.36
C LEU A 7 -4.24 -14.97 16.37
N GLU A 8 -4.00 -14.59 15.12
CA GLU A 8 -5.03 -14.52 14.08
C GLU A 8 -5.83 -15.83 13.92
N PRO A 9 -5.21 -17.05 13.97
CA PRO A 9 -5.98 -18.29 13.91
C PRO A 9 -6.95 -18.46 15.09
N GLU A 10 -6.55 -18.08 16.31
CA GLU A 10 -7.42 -18.13 17.49
C GLU A 10 -8.53 -17.09 17.41
N ALA A 11 -8.22 -15.88 16.97
CA ALA A 11 -9.20 -14.82 16.76
C ALA A 11 -10.29 -15.24 15.77
N ARG A 12 -9.88 -15.87 14.66
CA ARG A 12 -10.79 -16.42 13.65
C ARG A 12 -11.66 -17.53 14.25
N MET A 13 -11.07 -18.46 15.00
CA MET A 13 -11.81 -19.55 15.63
C MET A 13 -12.86 -19.03 16.61
N GLU A 14 -12.50 -18.06 17.46
CA GLU A 14 -13.43 -17.43 18.40
C GLU A 14 -14.58 -16.73 17.64
N HIS A 15 -14.28 -16.05 16.54
CA HIS A 15 -15.28 -15.40 15.72
C HIS A 15 -16.24 -16.39 15.03
N GLU A 16 -15.71 -17.52 14.52
CA GLU A 16 -16.52 -18.63 14.00
C GLU A 16 -17.41 -19.23 15.08
N ILE A 17 -16.91 -19.42 16.30
CA ILE A 17 -17.68 -19.92 17.45
C ILE A 17 -18.83 -18.97 17.81
N GLN A 18 -18.56 -17.66 17.88
CA GLN A 18 -19.57 -16.68 18.28
C GLN A 18 -20.65 -16.45 17.21
N THR A 19 -20.31 -16.58 15.93
CA THR A 19 -21.22 -16.26 14.82
C THR A 19 -21.86 -17.48 14.15
N GLY A 20 -21.24 -18.66 14.30
CA GLY A 20 -21.58 -19.86 13.55
C GLY A 20 -21.21 -19.79 12.05
N LEU A 21 -20.48 -18.77 11.62
CA LEU A 21 -20.02 -18.61 10.24
C LEU A 21 -18.77 -19.45 9.99
N ILE A 22 -18.55 -19.83 8.72
CA ILE A 22 -17.30 -20.44 8.27
C ILE A 22 -16.45 -19.35 7.62
N ILE A 23 -15.21 -19.21 8.08
CA ILE A 23 -14.31 -18.16 7.64
C ILE A 23 -13.08 -18.80 6.98
N GLN A 24 -13.04 -18.69 5.66
CA GLN A 24 -11.93 -19.22 4.88
C GLN A 24 -10.75 -18.27 4.98
N ARG A 25 -9.57 -18.78 5.33
CA ARG A 25 -8.34 -17.96 5.37
C ARG A 25 -8.08 -17.34 4.00
N ALA A 26 -7.80 -16.04 3.98
CA ALA A 26 -7.39 -15.31 2.80
C ALA A 26 -5.88 -15.01 2.79
N GLY A 27 -5.45 -14.26 1.79
CA GLY A 27 -4.10 -13.75 1.66
C GLY A 27 -4.10 -12.40 0.95
N PHE A 28 -3.04 -12.14 0.20
CA PHE A 28 -2.90 -10.91 -0.57
C PHE A 28 -3.71 -11.00 -1.87
N VAL A 29 -4.52 -9.99 -2.14
CA VAL A 29 -5.36 -9.83 -3.33
C VAL A 29 -5.02 -8.49 -3.97
N THR A 30 -5.06 -8.41 -5.29
CA THR A 30 -4.78 -7.17 -6.05
C THR A 30 -5.91 -6.83 -7.00
N THR A 31 -5.94 -5.58 -7.46
CA THR A 31 -6.68 -5.18 -8.66
C THR A 31 -6.18 -5.96 -9.89
N ASP A 32 -6.99 -6.01 -10.95
CA ASP A 32 -6.66 -6.72 -12.19
C ASP A 32 -5.37 -6.20 -12.85
N ASP A 33 -5.10 -4.91 -12.71
CA ASP A 33 -3.89 -4.24 -13.19
C ASP A 33 -2.69 -4.38 -12.23
N GLY A 34 -2.88 -5.00 -11.07
CA GLY A 34 -1.87 -5.18 -10.03
C GLY A 34 -1.45 -3.90 -9.30
N CYS A 35 -2.07 -2.76 -9.59
CA CYS A 35 -1.63 -1.46 -9.06
C CYS A 35 -1.94 -1.27 -7.57
N PHE A 36 -3.02 -1.88 -7.09
CA PHE A 36 -3.42 -1.81 -5.69
C PHE A 36 -3.68 -3.20 -5.15
N GLY A 37 -3.43 -3.38 -3.85
CA GLY A 37 -3.65 -4.65 -3.21
C GLY A 37 -3.97 -4.51 -1.73
N ALA A 38 -4.62 -5.55 -1.21
CA ALA A 38 -5.03 -5.65 0.17
C ALA A 38 -4.79 -7.07 0.69
N SER A 39 -4.43 -7.18 1.97
CA SER A 39 -4.30 -8.47 2.65
C SER A 39 -5.54 -8.67 3.51
N ALA A 40 -6.37 -9.64 3.15
CA ALA A 40 -7.53 -10.03 3.93
C ALA A 40 -7.18 -11.22 4.84
N ASP A 41 -7.62 -11.20 6.10
CA ASP A 41 -7.37 -12.32 7.02
C ASP A 41 -8.31 -13.49 6.76
N GLY A 42 -9.55 -13.19 6.33
CA GLY A 42 -10.53 -14.23 5.99
C GLY A 42 -11.67 -13.77 5.10
N LEU A 43 -12.32 -14.73 4.46
CA LEU A 43 -13.47 -14.58 3.59
C LEU A 43 -14.66 -15.36 4.15
N ILE A 44 -15.83 -14.72 4.14
CA ILE A 44 -17.09 -15.21 4.67
C ILE A 44 -18.06 -15.38 3.50
N GLY A 45 -18.29 -16.63 3.09
CA GLY A 45 -19.11 -16.94 1.91
C GLY A 45 -18.66 -16.17 0.66
N GLU A 46 -19.63 -15.73 -0.14
CA GLU A 46 -19.37 -14.96 -1.37
C GLU A 46 -19.29 -13.43 -1.11
N ASP A 47 -19.96 -12.93 -0.07
CA ASP A 47 -20.21 -11.49 0.09
C ASP A 47 -19.41 -10.82 1.21
N GLY A 48 -18.81 -11.57 2.14
CA GLY A 48 -18.20 -11.00 3.35
C GLY A 48 -16.71 -11.24 3.49
N GLY A 49 -15.99 -10.38 4.19
CA GLY A 49 -14.62 -10.64 4.63
C GLY A 49 -14.44 -10.43 6.12
N SER A 50 -13.23 -10.69 6.62
CA SER A 50 -12.87 -10.47 8.01
C SER A 50 -11.45 -9.93 8.18
N GLU A 51 -11.28 -9.07 9.18
CA GLU A 51 -10.01 -8.50 9.62
C GLU A 51 -9.86 -8.68 11.14
N TYR A 52 -8.74 -9.21 11.60
CA TYR A 52 -8.45 -9.46 13.01
C TYR A 52 -7.26 -8.64 13.49
N LYS A 53 -7.53 -7.78 14.47
CA LYS A 53 -6.51 -7.02 15.17
C LYS A 53 -6.23 -7.63 16.53
N CYS A 54 -4.97 -8.00 16.74
CA CYS A 54 -4.51 -8.54 18.01
C CYS A 54 -3.63 -7.50 18.72
N PHE A 55 -4.22 -6.38 19.14
CA PHE A 55 -3.51 -5.34 19.90
C PHE A 55 -3.40 -5.68 21.39
N LEU A 56 -2.38 -5.16 22.04
CA LEU A 56 -2.24 -5.18 23.51
C LEU A 56 -2.25 -3.76 24.11
N ALA A 57 -2.11 -2.73 23.28
CA ALA A 57 -2.09 -1.34 23.72
C ALA A 57 -3.43 -0.98 24.40
N PRO A 58 -3.42 -0.49 25.65
CA PRO A 58 -4.64 -0.15 26.39
C PRO A 58 -5.56 0.81 25.63
N GLU A 59 -5.00 1.78 24.91
CA GLU A 59 -5.75 2.77 24.13
C GLU A 59 -6.54 2.10 23.01
N LYS A 60 -5.93 1.13 22.31
CA LYS A 60 -6.62 0.35 21.28
C LYS A 60 -7.68 -0.57 21.89
N LEU A 61 -7.35 -1.27 22.98
CA LEU A 61 -8.33 -2.11 23.69
C LEU A 61 -9.55 -1.29 24.11
N ARG A 62 -9.35 -0.10 24.68
CA ARG A 62 -10.41 0.84 25.06
C ARG A 62 -11.22 1.30 23.84
N ALA A 63 -10.57 1.73 22.76
CA ALA A 63 -11.27 2.20 21.56
C ALA A 63 -12.29 1.16 21.06
N PHE A 64 -11.88 -0.11 20.95
CA PHE A 64 -12.78 -1.17 20.52
C PHE A 64 -13.78 -1.57 21.60
N HIS A 65 -13.35 -1.91 22.81
CA HIS A 65 -14.21 -2.53 23.83
C HIS A 65 -15.09 -1.54 24.60
N ILE A 66 -14.73 -0.27 24.64
CA ILE A 66 -15.44 0.75 25.43
C ILE A 66 -16.08 1.75 24.48
N ASP A 67 -15.28 2.35 23.60
CA ASP A 67 -15.75 3.44 22.74
C ASP A 67 -16.47 2.91 21.47
N ASN A 68 -16.36 1.61 21.18
CA ASN A 68 -16.87 0.96 19.96
C ASN A 68 -16.41 1.65 18.67
N ASP A 69 -15.18 2.15 18.69
CA ASP A 69 -14.56 2.92 17.62
C ASP A 69 -13.52 2.08 16.86
N ALA A 70 -13.81 1.86 15.58
CA ALA A 70 -12.92 1.19 14.63
C ALA A 70 -12.45 2.13 13.51
N SER A 71 -12.67 3.45 13.64
CA SER A 71 -12.35 4.45 12.61
C SER A 71 -10.90 4.37 12.14
N GLY A 72 -9.96 4.14 13.06
CA GLY A 72 -8.53 4.05 12.75
C GLY A 72 -8.09 2.86 11.89
N ILE A 73 -9.01 2.03 11.39
CA ILE A 73 -8.72 0.98 10.41
C ILE A 73 -9.70 0.99 9.21
N MET A 74 -10.53 2.02 9.07
CA MET A 74 -11.62 2.00 8.08
C MET A 74 -11.11 2.03 6.64
N ASP A 75 -10.00 2.73 6.35
CA ASP A 75 -9.33 2.69 5.05
C ASP A 75 -8.95 1.26 4.65
N GLN A 76 -8.42 0.48 5.60
CA GLN A 76 -8.05 -0.91 5.35
C GLN A 76 -9.30 -1.77 5.11
N VAL A 77 -10.36 -1.57 5.88
CA VAL A 77 -11.61 -2.34 5.78
C VAL A 77 -12.33 -2.06 4.46
N GLN A 78 -12.51 -0.79 4.10
CA GLN A 78 -13.12 -0.39 2.85
C GLN A 78 -12.23 -0.74 1.65
N GLY A 79 -10.91 -0.56 1.76
CA GLY A 79 -9.94 -1.00 0.76
C GLY A 79 -10.00 -2.51 0.50
N CYS A 80 -10.10 -3.35 1.54
CA CYS A 80 -10.30 -4.79 1.37
C CYS A 80 -11.61 -5.11 0.62
N MET A 81 -12.71 -4.42 0.94
CA MET A 81 -13.99 -4.60 0.24
C MET A 81 -13.93 -4.13 -1.22
N TRP A 82 -13.21 -3.04 -1.51
CA TRP A 82 -12.92 -2.58 -2.86
C TRP A 82 -12.19 -3.64 -3.67
N ILE A 83 -11.02 -4.07 -3.21
CA ILE A 83 -10.14 -5.00 -3.93
C ILE A 83 -10.80 -6.38 -4.13
N THR A 84 -11.63 -6.83 -3.17
CA THR A 84 -12.27 -8.15 -3.25
C THR A 84 -13.67 -8.14 -3.84
N GLY A 85 -14.26 -6.97 -4.07
CA GLY A 85 -15.65 -6.82 -4.53
C GLY A 85 -16.72 -7.24 -3.50
N ARG A 86 -16.35 -7.34 -2.21
CA ARG A 86 -17.23 -7.83 -1.14
C ARG A 86 -18.09 -6.72 -0.55
N LYS A 87 -19.24 -7.11 0.02
CA LYS A 87 -20.31 -6.21 0.45
C LYS A 87 -20.26 -5.84 1.94
N PHE A 88 -19.59 -6.66 2.74
CA PHE A 88 -19.43 -6.39 4.17
C PHE A 88 -18.12 -6.96 4.71
N TRP A 89 -17.69 -6.44 5.86
CA TRP A 89 -16.48 -6.86 6.54
C TRP A 89 -16.71 -6.98 8.04
N HIS A 90 -16.32 -8.11 8.62
CA HIS A 90 -16.28 -8.28 10.07
C HIS A 90 -14.91 -7.86 10.59
N VAL A 91 -14.89 -6.89 11.50
CA VAL A 91 -13.67 -6.51 12.22
C VAL A 91 -13.71 -7.17 13.58
N GLY A 92 -12.66 -7.91 13.93
CA GLY A 92 -12.44 -8.48 15.25
C GLY A 92 -11.24 -7.83 15.95
N MET A 93 -11.40 -7.42 17.21
CA MET A 93 -10.30 -7.14 18.11
C MET A 93 -10.17 -8.30 19.09
N TYR A 94 -9.05 -9.03 19.02
CA TYR A 94 -8.79 -10.21 19.85
C TYR A 94 -7.66 -9.97 20.87
N CYS A 95 -7.99 -10.22 22.14
CA CYS A 95 -7.06 -10.21 23.25
C CYS A 95 -7.36 -11.35 24.25
N PRO A 96 -6.58 -12.45 24.23
CA PRO A 96 -6.77 -13.59 25.14
C PRO A 96 -6.81 -13.21 26.62
N ALA A 97 -6.09 -12.15 27.02
CA ALA A 97 -6.05 -11.69 28.41
C ALA A 97 -7.41 -11.22 28.95
N LEU A 98 -8.40 -10.97 28.08
CA LEU A 98 -9.77 -10.60 28.45
C LEU A 98 -10.72 -11.81 28.55
N GLU A 99 -10.25 -13.03 28.31
CA GLU A 99 -11.04 -14.27 28.43
C GLU A 99 -11.66 -14.46 29.82
N PRO A 100 -11.00 -14.16 30.96
CA PRO A 100 -11.62 -14.35 32.29
C PRO A 100 -12.90 -13.54 32.52
N VAL A 101 -13.16 -12.52 31.70
CA VAL A 101 -14.38 -11.71 31.73
C VAL A 101 -15.27 -11.93 30.50
N GLY A 102 -14.96 -12.93 29.67
CA GLY A 102 -15.71 -13.26 28.45
C GLY A 102 -15.63 -12.18 27.37
N ARG A 103 -14.55 -11.40 27.33
CA ARG A 103 -14.35 -10.29 26.38
C ARG A 103 -13.07 -10.43 25.57
N GLN A 104 -12.62 -11.66 25.35
CA GLN A 104 -11.44 -11.94 24.53
C GLN A 104 -11.61 -11.50 23.08
N LEU A 105 -12.83 -11.49 22.56
CA LEU A 105 -13.14 -10.98 21.22
C LEU A 105 -14.25 -9.92 21.31
N TRP A 106 -13.95 -8.76 20.76
CA TRP A 106 -14.96 -7.81 20.30
C TRP A 106 -15.03 -7.90 18.78
N TRP A 107 -16.21 -7.91 18.20
CA TRP A 107 -16.35 -7.83 16.75
C TRP A 107 -17.57 -7.02 16.33
N ARG A 108 -17.50 -6.41 15.14
CA ARG A 108 -18.63 -5.75 14.47
C ARG A 108 -18.56 -5.93 12.97
N GLU A 109 -19.73 -5.93 12.34
CA GLU A 109 -19.89 -5.87 10.90
C GLU A 109 -19.89 -4.41 10.42
N PHE A 110 -19.17 -4.16 9.33
CA PHE A 110 -19.16 -2.90 8.60
C PHE A 110 -19.63 -3.17 7.17
N LYS A 111 -20.47 -2.28 6.64
CA LYS A 111 -20.94 -2.38 5.27
C LYS A 111 -19.99 -1.66 4.34
N ARG A 112 -19.92 -2.15 3.11
CA ARG A 112 -19.27 -1.45 2.00
C ARG A 112 -19.89 -0.06 1.85
N ASP A 113 -19.02 0.92 1.70
CA ASP A 113 -19.38 2.31 1.44
C ASP A 113 -18.71 2.73 0.14
N ASP A 114 -19.49 2.78 -0.95
CA ASP A 114 -18.96 3.08 -2.28
C ASP A 114 -18.44 4.52 -2.38
N ASP A 115 -19.11 5.48 -1.73
CA ASP A 115 -18.67 6.88 -1.72
C ASP A 115 -17.31 7.01 -1.02
N TYR A 116 -17.14 6.33 0.13
CA TYR A 116 -15.85 6.28 0.84
C TYR A 116 -14.76 5.62 -0.02
N ILE A 117 -15.10 4.53 -0.70
CA ILE A 117 -14.16 3.79 -1.55
C ILE A 117 -13.73 4.65 -2.74
N GLU A 118 -14.65 5.40 -3.37
CA GLU A 118 -14.33 6.31 -4.47
C GLU A 118 -13.37 7.42 -4.03
N GLU A 119 -13.57 8.01 -2.84
CA GLU A 119 -12.65 8.99 -2.26
C GLU A 119 -11.26 8.38 -2.00
N LEU A 120 -11.22 7.20 -1.36
CA LEU A 120 -9.99 6.47 -1.08
C LEU A 120 -9.23 6.11 -2.37
N GLU A 121 -9.94 5.58 -3.38
CA GLU A 121 -9.37 5.22 -4.68
C GLU A 121 -8.79 6.46 -5.37
N SER A 122 -9.52 7.58 -5.39
CA SER A 122 -9.04 8.84 -5.97
C SER A 122 -7.75 9.34 -5.30
N ASP A 123 -7.66 9.25 -3.97
CA ASP A 123 -6.48 9.63 -3.21
C ASP A 123 -5.29 8.70 -3.51
N LEU A 124 -5.52 7.39 -3.62
CA LEU A 124 -4.51 6.40 -3.98
C LEU A 124 -3.97 6.61 -5.40
N TRP A 125 -4.86 6.91 -6.37
CA TRP A 125 -4.46 7.28 -7.73
C TRP A 125 -3.67 8.58 -7.77
N SER A 126 -4.15 9.61 -7.06
CA SER A 126 -3.44 10.89 -6.94
C SER A 126 -2.04 10.66 -6.38
N PHE A 127 -1.92 9.88 -5.31
CA PHE A 127 -0.63 9.52 -4.72
C PHE A 127 0.28 8.76 -5.71
N LYS A 128 -0.25 7.77 -6.43
CA LYS A 128 0.50 7.05 -7.46
C LYS A 128 1.05 8.01 -8.51
N LEU A 129 0.27 9.02 -8.92
CA LEU A 129 0.69 10.03 -9.89
C LEU A 129 1.69 11.05 -9.33
N LEU A 130 1.74 11.25 -8.00
CA LEU A 130 2.68 12.16 -7.34
C LEU A 130 4.12 11.63 -7.29
N ILE A 131 4.35 10.31 -7.41
CA ILE A 131 5.73 9.79 -7.38
C ILE A 131 6.53 10.37 -8.55
N THR A 132 7.57 11.13 -8.24
CA THR A 132 8.40 11.84 -9.22
C THR A 132 9.52 10.97 -9.75
N HIS A 133 10.18 10.22 -8.86
CA HIS A 133 11.30 9.35 -9.19
C HIS A 133 11.52 8.28 -8.13
N PHE A 134 12.22 7.22 -8.52
CA PHE A 134 12.69 6.16 -7.63
C PHE A 134 14.21 6.13 -7.61
N VAL A 135 14.81 5.96 -6.43
CA VAL A 135 16.26 5.80 -6.24
C VAL A 135 16.57 4.52 -5.49
N ALA A 136 17.47 3.68 -6.02
CA ALA A 136 17.93 2.48 -5.34
C ALA A 136 19.03 2.79 -4.30
N GLU A 137 18.77 2.45 -3.05
CA GLU A 137 19.70 2.57 -1.91
C GLU A 137 19.93 1.19 -1.29
N ASP A 138 21.13 0.64 -1.46
CA ASP A 138 21.57 -0.69 -1.00
C ASP A 138 20.51 -1.80 -1.01
N LYS A 139 19.70 -1.90 0.05
CA LYS A 139 18.68 -2.95 0.26
C LYS A 139 17.25 -2.55 -0.11
N TYR A 140 17.00 -1.28 -0.40
CA TYR A 140 15.67 -0.72 -0.60
C TYR A 140 15.63 0.20 -1.82
N VAL A 141 14.43 0.50 -2.28
CA VAL A 141 14.19 1.60 -3.22
C VAL A 141 13.42 2.70 -2.52
N ILE A 142 13.85 3.95 -2.71
CA ILE A 142 13.16 5.13 -2.20
C ILE A 142 12.32 5.71 -3.32
N ALA A 143 11.01 5.82 -3.12
CA ALA A 143 10.11 6.56 -3.99
C ALA A 143 9.96 7.99 -3.47
N TYR A 144 10.21 8.98 -4.32
CA TYR A 144 10.11 10.40 -3.96
C TYR A 144 8.83 11.00 -4.52
N TYR A 145 8.14 11.79 -3.73
CA TYR A 145 6.99 12.61 -4.11
C TYR A 145 7.17 14.03 -3.55
N PRO A 146 6.37 15.05 -3.94
CA PRO A 146 6.61 16.44 -3.58
C PRO A 146 6.81 16.68 -2.07
N ASP A 147 6.03 15.97 -1.23
CA ASP A 147 5.98 16.21 0.21
C ASP A 147 6.77 15.16 1.04
N GLY A 148 7.53 14.26 0.41
CA GLY A 148 8.28 13.26 1.15
C GLY A 148 8.80 12.08 0.36
N VAL A 149 9.05 10.98 1.09
CA VAL A 149 9.60 9.74 0.54
C VAL A 149 8.89 8.51 1.11
N LEU A 150 8.84 7.44 0.32
CA LEU A 150 8.47 6.09 0.75
C LEU A 150 9.64 5.14 0.58
N VAL A 151 9.82 4.22 1.54
CA VAL A 151 10.80 3.14 1.45
C VAL A 151 10.08 1.88 0.98
N LEU A 152 10.48 1.38 -0.18
CA LEU A 152 9.92 0.21 -0.83
C LEU A 152 10.87 -0.98 -0.69
N ASN A 153 10.30 -2.15 -0.43
CA ASN A 153 11.01 -3.43 -0.43
C ASN A 153 10.96 -4.11 -1.81
N GLU A 154 11.12 -3.31 -2.86
CA GLU A 154 11.12 -3.75 -4.25
C GLU A 154 12.45 -3.44 -4.93
N THR A 155 12.73 -4.14 -6.03
CA THR A 155 13.91 -3.83 -6.83
C THR A 155 13.61 -2.74 -7.85
N LEU A 156 14.59 -1.89 -8.14
CA LEU A 156 14.44 -0.86 -9.17
C LEU A 156 14.22 -1.45 -10.58
N LYS A 157 14.48 -2.75 -10.79
CA LYS A 157 14.18 -3.45 -12.04
C LYS A 157 12.72 -3.91 -12.10
N ALA A 158 12.17 -4.38 -10.97
CA ALA A 158 10.75 -4.71 -10.87
C ALA A 158 9.90 -3.47 -11.15
N LEU A 159 10.20 -2.36 -10.47
CA LEU A 159 9.50 -1.08 -10.67
C LEU A 159 9.63 -0.53 -12.10
N GLU A 160 10.78 -0.72 -12.75
CA GLU A 160 10.96 -0.32 -14.16
C GLU A 160 10.04 -1.12 -15.09
N THR A 161 9.83 -2.40 -14.79
CA THR A 161 8.98 -3.29 -15.59
C THR A 161 7.51 -2.98 -15.36
N GLU A 162 7.14 -2.79 -14.10
CA GLU A 162 5.76 -2.50 -13.67
C GLU A 162 5.27 -1.15 -14.18
N PHE A 163 6.10 -0.11 -14.10
CA PHE A 163 5.73 1.25 -14.48
C PHE A 163 6.40 1.75 -15.76
N ALA A 164 6.63 0.86 -16.74
CA ALA A 164 7.39 1.16 -17.96
C ALA A 164 6.79 2.29 -18.82
N ASP A 165 5.47 2.48 -18.76
CA ASP A 165 4.78 3.55 -19.49
C ASP A 165 5.01 4.92 -18.84
N GLU A 166 5.00 4.96 -17.51
CA GLU A 166 5.07 6.18 -16.70
C GLU A 166 6.51 6.58 -16.36
N PHE A 167 7.42 5.62 -16.21
CA PHE A 167 8.79 5.83 -15.74
C PHE A 167 9.83 5.34 -16.74
N ILE A 168 10.95 6.06 -16.79
CA ILE A 168 12.10 5.68 -17.61
C ILE A 168 13.39 5.69 -16.78
N ARG A 169 14.30 4.77 -17.09
CA ARG A 169 15.62 4.72 -16.47
C ARG A 169 16.43 5.95 -16.82
N ALA A 170 16.83 6.71 -15.81
CA ALA A 170 17.80 7.80 -15.97
C ALA A 170 19.23 7.29 -15.69
N HIS A 171 19.39 6.49 -14.65
CA HIS A 171 20.68 5.99 -14.17
C HIS A 171 20.54 4.57 -13.63
N ARG A 172 21.64 3.82 -13.46
CA ARG A 172 21.61 2.45 -12.90
C ARG A 172 20.90 2.34 -11.54
N LYS A 173 20.80 3.45 -10.82
CA LYS A 173 20.10 3.59 -9.53
C LYS A 173 18.86 4.49 -9.58
N ALA A 174 18.42 5.00 -10.74
CA ALA A 174 17.29 5.93 -10.79
C ALA A 174 16.30 5.68 -11.94
N LEU A 175 15.02 5.69 -11.61
CA LEU A 175 13.90 5.82 -12.54
C LEU A 175 13.27 7.20 -12.35
N VAL A 176 12.87 7.86 -13.42
CA VAL A 176 12.21 9.17 -13.38
C VAL A 176 10.87 9.11 -14.10
N ARG A 177 9.86 9.82 -13.60
CA ARG A 177 8.56 9.92 -14.27
C ARG A 177 8.72 10.70 -15.58
N ARG A 178 8.30 10.08 -16.68
CA ARG A 178 8.42 10.61 -18.04
C ARG A 178 7.76 11.99 -18.18
N SER A 179 6.54 12.14 -17.68
CA SER A 179 5.75 13.37 -17.79
C SER A 179 6.28 14.56 -16.99
N LEU A 180 7.23 14.33 -16.07
CA LEU A 180 7.82 15.40 -15.26
C LEU A 180 9.18 15.86 -15.76
N ILE A 181 9.73 15.25 -16.80
CA ILE A 181 11.05 15.64 -17.30
C ILE A 181 10.99 17.06 -17.87
N SER A 182 11.68 18.00 -17.22
CA SER A 182 11.59 19.43 -17.54
C SER A 182 12.84 19.96 -18.24
N MET A 183 14.03 19.66 -17.70
CA MET A 183 15.30 20.14 -18.26
C MET A 183 16.36 19.05 -18.25
N PHE A 184 17.23 19.05 -19.26
CA PHE A 184 18.42 18.20 -19.32
C PHE A 184 19.67 19.06 -19.42
N LYS A 185 20.57 18.93 -18.44
CA LYS A 185 21.86 19.60 -18.41
C LYS A 185 22.95 18.61 -18.76
N THR A 186 23.60 18.82 -19.90
CA THR A 186 24.73 17.99 -20.32
C THR A 186 25.92 18.20 -19.36
N ARG A 187 26.49 17.11 -18.87
CA ARG A 187 27.78 17.09 -18.16
C ARG A 187 28.61 15.97 -18.77
N PRO A 188 29.52 16.28 -19.69
CA PRO A 188 30.35 15.26 -20.30
C PRO A 188 31.42 14.81 -19.27
N ASP A 189 31.14 13.69 -18.61
CA ASP A 189 32.10 12.87 -17.84
C ASP A 189 32.14 11.47 -18.46
N ASP A 190 33.17 10.67 -18.18
CA ASP A 190 33.35 9.31 -18.72
C ASP A 190 32.17 8.37 -18.45
N SER A 191 31.45 8.57 -17.35
CA SER A 191 30.35 7.71 -16.92
C SER A 191 28.95 8.30 -17.07
N GLN A 192 28.82 9.63 -17.10
CA GLN A 192 27.55 10.35 -17.12
C GLN A 192 27.39 11.19 -18.40
N ALA A 193 26.16 11.27 -18.90
CA ALA A 193 25.83 12.19 -20.00
C ALA A 193 25.39 13.57 -19.49
N GLY A 194 24.91 13.64 -18.25
CA GLY A 194 24.32 14.84 -17.69
C GLY A 194 23.42 14.53 -16.51
N GLU A 195 22.55 15.49 -16.23
CA GLU A 195 21.52 15.40 -15.20
C GLU A 195 20.18 15.89 -15.78
N VAL A 196 19.09 15.36 -15.22
CA VAL A 196 17.72 15.73 -15.57
C VAL A 196 17.04 16.38 -14.37
N LEU A 197 16.34 17.48 -14.60
CA LEU A 197 15.48 18.13 -13.61
C LEU A 197 14.02 17.70 -13.85
N LEU A 198 13.34 17.37 -12.75
CA LEU A 198 11.92 17.04 -12.78
C LEU A 198 11.10 18.24 -12.33
N LEU A 199 10.01 18.52 -13.06
CA LEU A 199 9.05 19.55 -12.75
C LEU A 199 8.50 19.34 -11.33
N GLY A 200 8.43 20.43 -10.56
CA GLY A 200 7.99 20.38 -9.16
C GLY A 200 9.05 19.87 -8.17
N THR A 201 10.30 19.67 -8.62
CA THR A 201 11.42 19.28 -7.75
C THR A 201 12.61 20.22 -7.95
N GLU A 202 13.47 20.33 -6.93
CA GLU A 202 14.77 21.02 -7.03
C GLU A 202 15.93 20.05 -7.30
N ASN A 203 15.63 18.74 -7.37
CA ASN A 203 16.63 17.68 -7.43
C ASN A 203 17.05 17.38 -8.87
N TRP A 204 18.35 17.47 -9.14
CA TRP A 204 18.96 17.06 -10.39
C TRP A 204 19.34 15.58 -10.33
N ILE A 205 18.69 14.76 -11.15
CA ILE A 205 18.91 13.32 -11.17
C ILE A 205 19.98 12.97 -12.21
N PRO A 206 21.05 12.23 -11.85
CA PRO A 206 22.07 11.82 -12.81
C PRO A 206 21.50 10.99 -13.96
N VAL A 207 22.08 11.16 -15.15
CA VAL A 207 21.71 10.40 -16.35
C VAL A 207 22.94 9.67 -16.92
N SER A 208 22.86 8.35 -17.00
CA SER A 208 23.89 7.52 -17.64
C SER A 208 23.89 7.71 -19.16
N ARG A 209 25.06 7.58 -19.80
CA ARG A 209 25.19 7.70 -21.27
C ARG A 209 24.25 6.77 -22.04
N SER A 210 24.11 5.52 -21.59
CA SER A 210 23.19 4.51 -22.16
C SER A 210 21.72 4.93 -22.13
N HIS A 211 21.33 5.82 -21.23
CA HIS A 211 19.95 6.25 -21.02
C HIS A 211 19.68 7.68 -21.52
N SER A 212 20.70 8.42 -21.96
CA SER A 212 20.51 9.80 -22.40
C SER A 212 19.57 9.93 -23.60
N ALA A 213 19.59 8.98 -24.52
CA ALA A 213 18.73 9.00 -25.71
C ALA A 213 17.23 8.94 -25.35
N GLN A 214 16.84 8.04 -24.43
CA GLN A 214 15.44 7.95 -24.00
C GLN A 214 14.98 9.17 -23.19
N ILE A 215 15.85 9.74 -22.35
CA ILE A 215 15.53 10.98 -21.61
C ILE A 215 15.28 12.13 -22.60
N LYS A 216 16.16 12.31 -23.58
CA LYS A 216 16.01 13.38 -24.59
C LYS A 216 14.78 13.16 -25.46
N SER A 217 14.47 11.91 -25.82
CA SER A 217 13.26 11.58 -26.57
C SER A 217 11.99 11.92 -25.78
N ALA A 218 11.99 11.69 -24.46
CA ALA A 218 10.85 12.00 -23.60
C ALA A 218 10.62 13.51 -23.40
N MET A 219 11.64 14.35 -23.60
CA MET A 219 11.53 15.82 -23.56
C MET A 219 10.98 16.44 -24.85
N GLY A 220 11.11 15.73 -25.97
CA GLY A 220 10.74 16.22 -27.30
C GLY A 220 9.39 15.71 -27.81
N ALA A 221 8.67 14.93 -27.00
CA ALA A 221 7.31 14.46 -27.23
C ALA A 221 6.32 15.34 -26.47
#